data_AF-A0AAW7QQB5-F1
#
_entry.id   AF-A0AAW7QQB5-F1
#
_cell.length_a   1.000
_cell.length_b   1.000
_cell.length_c   1.000
_cell.angle_alpha   90.00
_cell.angle_beta   90.00
_cell.angle_gamma   90.00
#
_symmetry.space_group_name_H-M   'P 1'
#
loop_
_entity.id
_entity.type
_entity.pdbx_description
1 polymer ?
#
loop_
_entity_poly.entity_id
_entity_poly.type
_entity_poly.pdbx_seq_one_letter_code
_entity_poly.pdbx_strand_id
1 'polypeptide(L)'
;MRLSEDKVRRIAERLHDELAERGLLVYRDQPGQRPSDGRALRVKAIYDAIVADLKIEEEIDAEVERILSTYNRELKGIERDVLFRKHKEEVARKRGYIL
;
A
#
# COMPACT_ATOMS: atom_id res chain seq x y z
N MET A 1 1.84 -6.54 -8.86
CA MET A 1 3.26 -6.09 -8.89
C MET A 1 3.64 -5.77 -7.46
N ARG A 2 4.59 -6.48 -6.85
CA ARG A 2 5.05 -6.16 -5.49
C ARG A 2 6.13 -5.07 -5.57
N LEU A 3 5.89 -3.92 -4.96
CA LEU A 3 6.94 -2.91 -4.78
C LEU A 3 7.95 -3.45 -3.76
N SER A 4 9.25 -3.41 -4.08
CA SER A 4 10.27 -3.74 -3.08
C SER A 4 10.32 -2.68 -1.98
N GLU A 5 10.73 -3.06 -0.77
CA GLU A 5 10.87 -2.11 0.36
C GLU A 5 11.76 -0.91 0.01
N ASP A 6 12.86 -1.13 -0.71
CA ASP A 6 13.73 -0.06 -1.19
C ASP A 6 13.01 0.92 -2.12
N LYS A 7 12.10 0.41 -2.96
CA LYS A 7 11.30 1.25 -3.86
C LYS A 7 10.24 2.02 -3.08
N VAL A 8 9.61 1.41 -2.09
CA VAL A 8 8.68 2.09 -1.18
C VAL A 8 9.39 3.20 -0.41
N ARG A 9 10.62 2.95 0.08
CA ARG A 9 11.44 3.98 0.74
C ARG A 9 11.70 5.18 -0.16
N ARG A 10 12.13 4.94 -1.41
CA ARG A 10 12.35 6.02 -2.39
C ARG A 10 11.08 6.80 -2.70
N ILE A 11 9.93 6.12 -2.77
CA ILE A 11 8.63 6.78 -2.97
C ILE A 11 8.29 7.64 -1.76
N ALA A 12 8.49 7.13 -0.54
CA ALA A 12 8.21 7.87 0.69
C ALA A 12 9.07 9.13 0.82
N GLU A 13 10.37 9.03 0.52
CA GLU A 13 11.29 10.17 0.49
C GLU A 13 10.86 11.23 -0.52
N ARG A 14 10.61 10.80 -1.77
CA ARG A 14 10.21 11.71 -2.85
C ARG A 14 8.86 12.37 -2.56
N LEU A 15 7.89 11.62 -2.04
CA LEU A 15 6.58 12.15 -1.68
C LEU A 15 6.71 13.21 -0.58
N HIS A 16 7.48 12.92 0.48
CA HIS A 16 7.76 13.91 1.53
C HIS A 16 8.36 15.18 0.94
N ASP A 17 9.40 15.05 0.11
CA ASP A 17 10.14 16.18 -0.41
C ASP A 17 9.29 17.02 -1.38
N GLU A 18 8.49 16.40 -2.25
CA GLU A 18 7.56 17.11 -3.15
C GLU A 18 6.44 17.84 -2.38
N LEU A 19 5.90 17.23 -1.32
CA LEU A 19 4.88 17.88 -0.47
C LEU A 19 5.48 19.05 0.32
N ALA A 20 6.72 18.91 0.78
CA ALA A 20 7.46 19.97 1.47
C ALA A 20 7.75 21.15 0.53
N GLU A 21 8.23 20.88 -0.67
CA GLU A 21 8.53 21.91 -1.69
C GLU A 21 7.30 22.72 -2.07
N ARG A 22 6.13 22.07 -2.14
CA ARG A 22 4.84 22.73 -2.42
C ARG A 22 4.23 23.45 -1.21
N GLY A 23 4.86 23.38 -0.04
CA GLY A 23 4.34 23.99 1.19
C GLY A 23 3.06 23.34 1.71
N LEU A 24 2.79 22.08 1.36
CA LEU A 24 1.57 21.34 1.73
C LEU A 24 1.68 20.63 3.08
N LEU A 25 2.84 20.75 3.75
CA LEU A 25 3.10 20.12 5.03
C LEU A 25 3.13 21.16 6.14
N VAL A 26 2.39 20.89 7.22
CA VAL A 26 2.48 21.65 8.47
C VAL A 26 3.22 20.79 9.48
N TYR A 27 4.40 21.25 9.89
CA TYR A 27 5.21 20.55 10.88
C TYR A 27 4.82 21.00 12.30
N ARG A 28 4.62 20.02 13.18
CA ARG A 28 4.49 20.23 14.64
C ARG A 28 5.73 19.66 15.30
N ASP A 29 6.88 20.26 15.00
CA ASP A 29 8.15 19.81 15.59
C ASP A 29 8.13 20.08 17.10
N GLN A 30 8.63 19.13 17.89
CA GLN A 30 8.70 19.30 19.34
C GLN A 30 9.81 20.29 19.72
N PRO A 31 9.67 21.06 20.81
CA PRO A 31 10.74 21.92 21.31
C PRO A 31 12.04 21.13 21.52
N GLY A 32 13.12 21.57 20.87
CA GLY A 32 14.44 20.93 20.96
C GLY A 32 14.72 19.83 19.92
N GLN A 33 13.78 19.53 19.02
CA GLN A 33 13.99 18.55 17.95
C GLN A 33 14.89 19.11 16.83
N ARG A 34 15.92 18.37 16.43
CA ARG A 34 16.75 18.75 15.28
C ARG A 34 15.97 18.59 13.98
N PRO A 35 16.09 19.51 13.01
CA PRO A 35 15.35 19.45 11.75
C PRO A 35 15.54 18.14 10.97
N SER A 36 16.74 17.55 11.01
CA SER A 36 17.08 16.27 10.36
C SER A 36 16.28 15.09 10.91
N ASP A 37 16.09 15.07 12.22
CA ASP A 37 15.44 13.96 12.93
C ASP A 37 13.92 13.99 12.68
N GLY A 38 13.36 15.19 12.56
CA GLY A 38 11.98 15.40 12.14
C GLY A 38 11.71 14.86 10.73
N ARG A 39 12.59 15.12 9.76
CA ARG A 39 12.42 14.61 8.39
C ARG A 39 12.44 13.08 8.37
N ALA A 40 13.43 12.45 9.01
CA ALA A 40 13.55 10.99 9.02
C ALA A 40 12.30 10.31 9.61
N LEU A 41 11.75 10.85 10.70
CA LEU A 41 10.52 10.34 11.32
C LEU A 41 9.30 10.49 10.39
N ARG A 42 9.17 11.60 9.68
CA ARG A 42 8.06 11.82 8.73
C ARG A 42 8.14 10.88 7.53
N VAL A 43 9.33 10.72 6.94
CA VAL A 43 9.54 9.75 5.87
C VAL A 43 9.23 8.34 6.35
N LYS A 44 9.65 7.97 7.56
CA LYS A 44 9.31 6.67 8.16
C LYS A 44 7.80 6.49 8.32
N ALA A 45 7.08 7.52 8.77
CA ALA A 45 5.62 7.44 8.92
C ALA A 45 4.91 7.21 7.56
N ILE A 46 5.36 7.88 6.50
CA ILE A 46 4.86 7.66 5.13
C ILE A 46 5.18 6.24 4.65
N TYR A 47 6.41 5.78 4.86
CA TYR A 47 6.83 4.43 4.53
C TYR A 47 5.96 3.38 5.23
N ASP A 48 5.81 3.50 6.55
CA ASP A 48 5.03 2.57 7.37
C ASP A 48 3.57 2.52 6.91
N ALA A 49 2.98 3.68 6.55
CA ALA A 49 1.64 3.75 6.00
C ALA A 49 1.51 3.01 4.66
N ILE A 50 2.44 3.21 3.73
CA ILE A 50 2.43 2.52 2.43
C ILE A 50 2.61 1.01 2.61
N VAL A 51 3.53 0.58 3.46
CA VAL A 51 3.76 -0.86 3.71
C VAL A 51 2.54 -1.51 4.36
N ALA A 52 1.90 -0.82 5.32
CA ALA A 52 0.68 -1.32 5.94
C ALA A 52 -0.45 -1.50 4.91
N ASP A 53 -0.61 -0.53 4.01
CA ASP A 53 -1.61 -0.57 2.94
C ASP A 53 -1.35 -1.73 1.95
N LEU A 54 -0.10 -1.86 1.47
CA LEU A 54 0.31 -2.97 0.60
C LEU A 54 0.08 -4.33 1.26
N LYS A 55 0.29 -4.45 2.57
CA LYS A 55 0.02 -5.69 3.29
C LYS A 55 -1.47 -6.05 3.31
N ILE A 56 -2.35 -5.06 3.45
CA ILE A 56 -3.81 -5.29 3.36
C ILE A 56 -4.16 -5.79 1.96
N GLU A 57 -3.60 -5.18 0.91
CA GLU A 57 -3.81 -5.63 -0.46
C GLU A 57 -3.33 -7.07 -0.68
N GLU A 58 -2.16 -7.43 -0.14
CA GLU A 58 -1.64 -8.80 -0.22
C GLU A 58 -2.53 -9.82 0.49
N GLU A 59 -3.11 -9.46 1.64
CA GLU A 59 -4.06 -10.31 2.36
C GLU A 59 -5.35 -10.52 1.57
N ILE A 60 -5.83 -9.47 0.87
CA ILE A 60 -6.97 -9.56 -0.05
C ILE A 60 -6.64 -10.51 -1.20
N ASP A 61 -5.48 -10.35 -1.84
CA ASP A 61 -5.04 -11.21 -2.94
C ASP A 61 -4.95 -12.68 -2.48
N ALA A 62 -4.38 -12.94 -1.30
CA ALA A 62 -4.29 -14.28 -0.72
C ALA A 62 -5.67 -14.89 -0.40
N GLU A 63 -6.66 -14.08 -0.04
CA GLU A 63 -8.04 -14.53 0.12
C GLU A 63 -8.68 -14.88 -1.22
N VAL A 64 -8.48 -14.04 -2.24
CA VAL A 64 -8.99 -14.31 -3.60
C VAL A 64 -8.39 -15.60 -4.14
N GLU A 65 -7.10 -15.85 -3.97
CA GLU A 65 -6.46 -17.11 -4.37
C GLU A 65 -7.08 -18.32 -3.66
N ARG A 66 -7.41 -18.20 -2.36
CA ARG A 66 -8.14 -19.25 -1.63
C ARG A 66 -9.55 -19.46 -2.17
N ILE A 67 -10.24 -18.40 -2.60
CA ILE A 67 -11.56 -18.53 -3.24
C ILE A 67 -11.42 -19.26 -4.57
N LEU A 68 -10.49 -18.84 -5.43
CA LEU A 68 -10.29 -19.43 -6.75
C LEU A 68 -9.87 -20.90 -6.68
N SER A 69 -9.11 -21.31 -5.66
CA SER A 69 -8.70 -22.71 -5.49
C SER A 69 -9.85 -23.65 -5.10
N THR A 70 -11.00 -23.13 -4.65
CA THR A 70 -12.20 -23.94 -4.38
C THR A 70 -12.97 -24.34 -5.64
N TYR A 71 -12.63 -23.77 -6.80
CA TYR A 71 -13.29 -24.13 -8.05
C TYR A 71 -12.86 -25.54 -8.49
N ASN A 72 -13.84 -26.42 -8.70
CA ASN A 72 -13.61 -27.80 -9.14
C ASN A 72 -12.97 -27.92 -10.55
N ARG A 73 -12.98 -26.84 -11.34
CA ARG A 73 -12.40 -26.81 -12.68
C ARG A 73 -11.13 -25.96 -12.70
N GLU A 74 -10.19 -26.34 -13.55
CA GLU A 74 -8.98 -25.56 -13.79
C GLU A 74 -9.33 -24.25 -14.53
N LEU A 75 -9.14 -23.11 -13.87
CA LEU A 75 -9.35 -21.79 -14.45
C LEU A 75 -8.09 -21.37 -15.22
N LYS A 76 -8.20 -21.07 -16.52
CA LYS A 76 -7.04 -20.76 -17.39
C LYS A 76 -7.09 -19.35 -17.98
N GLY A 77 -5.93 -18.73 -18.04
CA GLY A 77 -5.70 -17.46 -18.74
C GLY A 77 -6.69 -16.37 -18.33
N ILE A 78 -7.35 -15.79 -19.34
CA ILE A 78 -8.25 -14.63 -19.19
C ILE A 78 -9.39 -14.90 -18.21
N GLU A 79 -9.95 -16.11 -18.19
CA GLU A 79 -11.06 -16.45 -17.28
C GLU A 79 -10.65 -16.30 -15.82
N ARG A 80 -9.46 -16.82 -15.47
CA ARG A 80 -8.91 -16.71 -14.13
C ARG A 80 -8.69 -15.25 -13.76
N ASP A 81 -8.16 -14.44 -14.66
CA ASP A 81 -7.90 -13.02 -14.42
C ASP A 81 -9.20 -12.22 -14.20
N VAL A 82 -10.25 -12.52 -14.96
CA VAL A 82 -11.56 -11.89 -14.81
C VAL A 82 -12.17 -12.24 -13.45
N LEU A 83 -12.13 -13.52 -13.06
CA LEU A 83 -12.63 -13.96 -11.76
C LEU A 83 -11.81 -13.40 -10.61
N PHE A 84 -10.49 -13.33 -10.76
CA PHE A 84 -9.59 -12.74 -9.76
C PHE A 84 -9.98 -11.29 -9.49
N ARG A 85 -10.13 -10.45 -10.53
CA ARG A 85 -10.52 -9.04 -10.36
C ARG A 85 -11.87 -8.90 -9.69
N LYS A 86 -12.87 -9.68 -10.12
CA LYS A 86 -14.22 -9.65 -9.55
C LYS A 86 -14.22 -10.00 -8.06
N HIS A 87 -13.53 -11.07 -7.68
CA HIS A 87 -13.44 -11.47 -6.28
C HIS A 87 -12.60 -10.50 -5.46
N LYS A 88 -11.53 -9.93 -6.03
CA LYS A 88 -10.72 -8.89 -5.37
C LYS A 88 -11.56 -7.66 -5.03
N GLU A 89 -12.36 -7.17 -5.97
CA GLU A 89 -13.30 -6.06 -5.71
C GLU A 89 -14.33 -6.40 -4.63
N GLU A 90 -14.86 -7.62 -4.63
CA GLU A 90 -15.83 -8.06 -3.63
C GLU A 90 -15.22 -8.17 -2.23
N VAL A 91 -14.03 -8.79 -2.12
CA VAL A 91 -13.31 -8.95 -0.85
C VAL A 91 -12.87 -7.59 -0.30
N ALA A 92 -12.31 -6.72 -1.16
CA ALA A 92 -11.94 -5.35 -0.78
C ALA A 92 -13.14 -4.59 -0.22
N ARG A 93 -14.28 -4.63 -0.92
CA ARG A 93 -15.52 -3.98 -0.47
C ARG A 93 -16.00 -4.51 0.89
N LYS A 94 -15.97 -5.83 1.11
CA LYS A 94 -16.36 -6.44 2.39
C LYS A 94 -15.46 -6.01 3.55
N ARG A 95 -14.18 -5.78 3.27
CA ARG A 95 -13.19 -5.29 4.25
C ARG A 95 -13.19 -3.76 4.41
N GLY A 96 -14.04 -3.04 3.67
CA GLY A 96 -14.02 -1.57 3.65
C GLY A 96 -12.74 -0.97 3.06
N TYR A 97 -12.01 -1.76 2.26
CA TYR A 97 -10.79 -1.34 1.59
C TYR A 97 -11.10 -0.72 0.22
N ILE A 98 -10.41 0.35 -0.13
CA ILE A 98 -10.57 1.06 -1.41
C ILE A 98 -9.41 0.63 -2.31
N LEU A 99 -9.74 0.04 -3.47
CA LEU A 99 -8.79 -0.37 -4.51
C LEU A 99 -8.38 0.79 -5.41
#